data_AF-A0A7V3CU40-F1
#
_entry.id   AF-A0A7V3CU40-F1
#
_cell.length_a   1.000
_cell.length_b   1.000
_cell.length_c   1.000
_cell.angle_alpha   90.00
_cell.angle_beta   90.00
_cell.angle_gamma   90.00
#
_symmetry.space_group_name_H-M   'P 1'
#
loop_
_entity.id
_entity.type
_entity.pdbx_description
1 polymer ?
#
loop_
_entity_poly.entity_id
_entity_poly.type
_entity_poly.pdbx_seq_one_letter_code
_entity_poly.pdbx_strand_id
1 'polypeptide(L)' 'MNEDFDEVESGEEERELYEHHNIKVEKGQVMMRIDKFLMIRVQNATRTKLQQACEAGNILVNGKPV' A
#
# COMPACT_ATOMS: atom_id res chain seq x y z
N MET A 1 -31.00 -14.40 -27.19
CA MET A 1 -31.60 -13.29 -26.42
C MET A 1 -31.73 -13.79 -24.98
N ASN A 2 -30.89 -13.45 -24.03
CA ASN A 2 -29.87 -12.39 -23.92
C ASN A 2 -28.66 -13.02 -23.20
N GLU A 3 -27.45 -12.99 -23.77
CA GLU A 3 -26.47 -11.89 -23.68
C GLU A 3 -25.90 -11.73 -22.27
N ASP A 4 -24.66 -12.20 -22.16
CA ASP A 4 -23.51 -11.57 -21.50
C ASP A 4 -23.61 -11.19 -20.02
N PHE A 5 -22.74 -11.82 -19.21
CA PHE A 5 -22.02 -11.08 -18.18
C PHE A 5 -20.66 -11.72 -17.88
N ASP A 6 -19.67 -11.27 -18.65
CA ASP A 6 -18.26 -11.08 -18.32
C ASP A 6 -17.48 -12.25 -17.73
N GLU A 7 -17.06 -13.14 -18.62
CA GLU A 7 -15.76 -13.81 -18.54
C GLU A 7 -14.68 -12.73 -18.78
N VAL A 8 -14.19 -12.11 -17.70
CA VAL A 8 -13.03 -11.20 -17.75
C VAL A 8 -11.76 -12.00 -18.01
N GLU A 9 -11.54 -12.30 -19.29
CA GLU A 9 -10.25 -12.69 -19.84
C GLU A 9 -9.48 -11.41 -20.20
N SER A 10 -8.51 -11.02 -19.38
CA SER A 10 -7.54 -10.01 -19.80
C SER A 10 -6.23 -10.11 -19.02
N GLY A 11 -5.22 -10.67 -19.70
CA GLY A 11 -3.87 -10.09 -19.70
C GLY A 11 -2.95 -10.50 -18.56
N GLU A 12 -1.85 -11.13 -18.93
CA GLU A 12 -0.56 -11.01 -18.24
C GLU A 12 -0.07 -9.54 -18.32
N GLU A 13 -0.85 -8.60 -17.77
CA GLU A 13 -0.39 -7.23 -17.55
C GLU A 13 0.74 -7.34 -16.54
N GLU A 14 1.95 -6.98 -16.98
CA GLU A 14 3.11 -6.76 -16.11
C GLU A 14 2.60 -6.11 -14.83
N ARG A 15 2.74 -6.78 -13.69
CA ARG A 15 2.37 -6.21 -12.39
C ARG A 15 3.37 -5.10 -12.10
N GLU A 16 3.18 -3.96 -12.75
CA GLU A 16 3.97 -2.77 -12.52
C GLU A 16 3.81 -2.40 -11.05
N LEU A 17 4.93 -2.10 -10.40
CA LEU A 17 4.91 -1.62 -9.03
C LEU A 17 4.30 -0.22 -9.05
N TYR A 18 3.07 -0.09 -8.56
CA TYR A 18 2.39 1.19 -8.42
C TYR A 18 2.32 1.63 -6.95
N GLU A 19 2.33 2.94 -6.72
CA GLU A 19 2.18 3.51 -5.39
C GLU A 19 0.70 3.51 -4.99
N HIS A 20 0.30 2.63 -4.07
CA HIS A 20 -1.09 2.59 -3.56
C HIS A 20 -1.43 3.78 -2.66
N HIS A 21 -0.45 4.26 -1.88
CA HIS A 21 -0.69 5.23 -0.82
C HIS A 21 0.43 6.27 -0.74
N ASN A 22 0.08 7.53 -1.02
CA ASN A 22 0.92 8.68 -0.71
C ASN A 22 0.40 9.39 0.54
N ILE A 23 1.18 9.40 1.62
CA ILE A 23 0.77 10.02 2.88
C ILE A 23 1.77 11.13 3.23
N LYS A 24 1.31 12.37 3.15
CA LYS A 24 2.07 13.53 3.61
C LYS A 24 1.90 13.71 5.11
N VAL A 25 3.02 13.67 5.84
CA VAL A 25 3.04 13.94 7.29
C VAL A 25 3.13 15.45 7.53
N GLU A 26 2.24 15.99 8.37
CA GLU A 26 2.26 17.41 8.76
C GLU A 26 3.35 17.71 9.80
N LYS A 27 3.80 18.96 9.82
CA LYS A 27 4.75 19.45 10.83
C LYS A 27 4.05 19.46 12.20
N GLY A 28 4.63 18.75 13.18
CA GLY A 28 4.03 18.60 14.51
C GLY A 28 3.53 17.18 14.81
N GLN A 29 3.63 16.25 13.85
CA GLN A 29 3.36 14.84 14.13
C GLN A 29 4.33 14.32 15.20
N VAL A 30 3.78 13.71 16.25
CA VAL A 30 4.56 13.09 17.31
C VAL A 30 5.44 11.96 16.74
N MET A 31 6.64 11.78 17.31
CA MET A 31 7.45 10.62 16.98
C MET A 31 6.68 9.35 17.33
N MET A 32 6.37 8.58 16.30
CA MET A 32 5.72 7.29 16.43
C MET A 32 6.32 6.34 15.40
N ARG A 33 6.17 5.05 15.67
CA ARG A 33 6.60 4.03 14.72
C ARG A 33 5.78 4.11 13.43
N ILE A 34 6.42 3.84 12.30
CA ILE A 34 5.80 3.89 10.98
C ILE A 34 4.66 2.87 10.84
N ASP A 35 4.81 1.67 11.44
CA ASP A 35 3.76 0.65 11.45
C ASP A 35 2.47 1.19 12.06
N LYS A 36 2.55 1.77 13.27
CA LYS A 36 1.40 2.36 13.97
C LYS A 36 0.83 3.54 13.21
N PHE A 37 1.67 4.35 12.58
CA PHE A 37 1.23 5.47 11.77
C PHE A 37 0.40 5.01 10.56
N LEU A 38 0.87 3.99 9.85
CA LEU A 38 0.21 3.43 8.69
C LEU A 38 -1.07 2.67 9.06
N MET A 39 -1.10 1.92 10.17
CA MET A 39 -2.30 1.23 10.65
C MET A 39 -3.48 2.18 10.92
N ILE A 40 -3.20 3.43 11.32
CA ILE A 40 -4.24 4.44 11.60
C ILE A 40 -4.78 5.07 10.31
N ARG A 41 -3.95 5.14 9.26
CA ARG A 41 -4.26 5.87 8.01
C ARG A 41 -4.66 4.97 6.84
N VAL A 42 -4.14 3.76 6.80
CA VAL A 42 -4.40 2.77 5.77
C VAL A 42 -5.39 1.76 6.33
N GLN A 43 -6.61 1.76 5.78
CA GLN A 43 -7.62 0.79 6.16
C GLN A 43 -7.15 -0.63 5.79
N ASN A 44 -7.44 -1.60 6.67
CA ASN A 44 -7.03 -3.00 6.51
C ASN A 44 -5.50 -3.26 6.48
N ALA A 45 -4.69 -2.27 6.87
CA ALA A 45 -3.26 -2.47 7.11
C ALA A 45 -3.09 -3.22 8.44
N THR A 46 -2.81 -4.51 8.37
CA THR A 46 -2.45 -5.30 9.54
C THR A 46 -0.97 -5.15 9.83
N ARG A 47 -0.57 -5.39 11.09
CA ARG A 47 0.83 -5.35 11.50
C ARG A 47 1.70 -6.28 10.67
N THR A 48 1.23 -7.50 10.38
CA THR A 48 1.95 -8.48 9.58
C THR A 48 2.17 -7.99 8.14
N LYS A 49 1.13 -7.42 7.50
CA LYS A 49 1.25 -6.88 6.13
C LYS A 49 2.25 -5.72 6.07
N LEU A 50 2.20 -4.81 7.04
CA LEU A 50 3.12 -3.68 7.10
C LEU A 50 4.56 -4.12 7.32
N GLN A 51 4.79 -5.12 8.18
CA GLN A 51 6.12 -5.70 8.38
C GLN A 51 6.67 -6.32 7.09
N GLN A 52 5.87 -7.14 6.41
CA GLN A 52 6.25 -7.72 5.12
C GLN A 52 6.54 -6.65 4.06
N ALA A 53 5.75 -5.57 4.03
CA ALA A 53 5.96 -4.47 3.10
C ALA A 53 7.22 -3.64 3.42
N CYS A 54 7.56 -3.47 4.70
CA CYS A 54 8.84 -2.91 5.13
C CYS A 54 10.01 -3.78 4.68
N GLU A 55 9.96 -5.10 4.96
CA GLU A 55 11.01 -6.06 4.56
C GLU A 55 11.19 -6.14 3.05
N ALA A 56 10.10 -6.04 2.28
CA ALA A 56 10.13 -6.00 0.82
C ALA A 56 10.61 -4.65 0.24
N GLY A 57 10.80 -3.61 1.07
CA GLY A 57 11.19 -2.27 0.62
C GLY A 57 10.08 -1.48 -0.07
N ASN A 58 8.81 -1.89 0.10
CA ASN A 58 7.65 -1.25 -0.52
C ASN A 58 7.17 0.00 0.24
N ILE A 59 7.63 0.20 1.48
CA ILE A 59 7.29 1.39 2.29
C ILE A 59 8.49 2.33 2.27
N LEU A 60 8.31 3.51 1.69
CA LEU A 60 9.32 4.55 1.66
C LEU A 60 8.94 5.72 2.57
N VAL A 61 9.87 6.13 3.44
CA VAL A 61 9.75 7.33 4.25
C VAL A 61 10.80 8.32 3.77
N ASN A 62 10.35 9.47 3.25
CA ASN A 62 11.23 10.48 2.63
C ASN A 62 12.14 9.89 1.55
N GLY A 63 11.63 8.95 0.75
CA GLY A 63 12.36 8.29 -0.33
C GLY A 63 13.36 7.21 0.12
N LYS A 64 13.35 6.81 1.39
CA LYS A 64 14.18 5.71 1.90
C LYS A 64 13.31 4.54 2.36
N PRO A 65 13.63 3.29 1.99
CA PRO A 65 12.96 2.13 2.55
C PRO A 65 13.20 2.04 4.06
N VAL A 66 12.20 1.55 4.79
CA VAL A 66 12.21 1.44 6.27
C VAL A 66 12.07 0.00 6.72
#